data_AF-A0A196MDP2-F1
#
_entry.id   AF-A0A196MDP2-F1
#
_cell.length_a   1.000
_cell.length_b   1.000
_cell.length_c   1.000
_cell.angle_alpha   90.00
_cell.angle_beta   90.00
_cell.angle_gamma   90.00
#
_symmetry.space_group_name_H-M   'P 1'
#
loop_
_entity.id
_entity.type
_entity.pdbx_description
1 polymer ?
#
loop_
_entity_poly.entity_id
_entity_poly.type
_entity_poly.pdbx_seq_one_letter_code
_entity_poly.pdbx_strand_id
1 'polypeptide(L)'
;MRRAKSARITAIMRGILPLSRRAAGLQNDGENKIVPWPLEKIVVPTLIISAADDLFKTLPGARFTAAHVPGARLKVFETGGHLMVSRGDEVRRTIDEFLRRPPDPADGRTA
;
A
#
# COMPACT_ATOMS: atom_id res chain seq x y z
N MET A 1 2.04 3.61 24.38
CA MET A 1 2.23 3.25 22.95
C MET A 1 1.91 1.79 22.60
N ARG A 2 2.50 0.78 23.26
CA ARG A 2 2.26 -0.65 22.96
C ARG A 2 0.80 -1.11 23.09
N ARG A 3 0.07 -0.66 24.13
CA ARG A 3 -1.36 -1.01 24.35
C ARG A 3 -2.28 -0.49 23.24
N ALA A 4 -2.10 0.76 22.80
CA ALA A 4 -2.89 1.34 21.71
C ALA A 4 -2.67 0.61 20.37
N LYS A 5 -1.42 0.23 20.09
CA LYS A 5 -1.07 -0.58 18.90
C LYS A 5 -1.71 -1.96 18.93
N SER A 6 -1.69 -2.62 20.09
CA SER A 6 -2.36 -3.91 20.30
C SER A 6 -3.88 -3.79 20.13
N ALA A 7 -4.51 -2.75 20.70
CA ALA A 7 -5.95 -2.52 20.54
C ALA A 7 -6.36 -2.31 19.07
N ARG A 8 -5.56 -1.57 18.28
CA ARG A 8 -5.80 -1.39 16.83
C ARG A 8 -5.76 -2.73 16.08
N ILE A 9 -4.75 -3.56 16.35
CA ILE A 9 -4.63 -4.88 15.70
C ILE A 9 -5.83 -5.75 16.08
N THR A 10 -6.20 -5.78 17.37
CA THR A 10 -7.37 -6.52 17.83
C THR A 10 -8.66 -6.03 17.17
N ALA A 11 -8.83 -4.72 16.98
CA ALA A 11 -9.98 -4.17 16.28
C ALA A 11 -10.05 -4.61 14.81
N ILE A 12 -8.92 -4.61 14.09
CA ILE A 12 -8.83 -5.13 12.72
C ILE A 12 -9.22 -6.61 12.69
N MET A 13 -8.63 -7.44 13.56
CA MET A 13 -8.93 -8.88 13.61
C MET A 13 -10.40 -9.15 13.91
N ARG A 14 -11.00 -8.40 14.85
CA ARG A 14 -12.44 -8.49 15.14
C ARG A 14 -13.30 -8.06 13.95
N GLY A 15 -12.88 -7.06 13.19
CA GLY A 15 -13.57 -6.63 11.98
C GLY A 15 -13.60 -7.67 10.88
N ILE A 16 -12.57 -8.52 10.80
CA ILE A 16 -12.47 -9.60 9.79
C ILE A 16 -13.33 -10.81 10.18
N LEU A 17 -13.52 -11.07 11.47
CA LEU A 17 -14.24 -12.26 11.95
C LEU A 17 -15.77 -12.08 12.01
N PRO A 18 -16.55 -13.18 11.84
CA PRO A 18 -16.11 -14.51 11.44
C PRO A 18 -15.84 -14.59 9.93
N LEU A 19 -14.70 -15.19 9.55
CA LEU A 19 -14.30 -15.34 8.14
C LEU A 19 -15.32 -16.11 7.30
N SER A 20 -16.05 -17.06 7.90
CA SER A 20 -17.09 -17.84 7.20
C SER A 20 -18.16 -16.96 6.56
N ARG A 21 -18.50 -15.82 7.19
CA ARG A 21 -19.47 -14.85 6.65
C ARG A 21 -18.90 -14.01 5.50
N ARG A 22 -17.58 -14.04 5.29
CA ARG A 22 -16.87 -13.27 4.26
C ARG A 22 -16.37 -14.14 3.11
N ALA A 23 -16.61 -15.46 3.15
CA ALA A 23 -16.07 -16.41 2.18
C ALA A 23 -16.41 -16.05 0.72
N ALA A 24 -17.67 -15.71 0.43
CA ALA A 24 -18.07 -15.30 -0.92
C ALA A 24 -17.37 -14.01 -1.38
N GLY A 25 -17.19 -13.03 -0.48
CA GLY A 25 -16.45 -11.80 -0.78
C GLY A 25 -14.97 -12.05 -1.03
N LEU A 26 -14.33 -12.90 -0.23
CA LEU A 26 -12.93 -13.29 -0.42
C LEU A 26 -12.71 -14.02 -1.75
N GLN A 27 -13.66 -14.88 -2.15
CA GLN A 27 -13.63 -15.53 -3.45
C GLN A 27 -13.72 -14.49 -4.58
N ASN A 28 -14.69 -13.58 -4.51
CA ASN A 28 -14.82 -12.48 -5.46
C ASN A 28 -13.54 -11.62 -5.54
N ASP A 29 -12.93 -11.29 -4.39
CA ASP A 29 -11.70 -10.50 -4.34
C ASP A 29 -10.53 -11.22 -5.04
N GLY A 30 -10.45 -12.55 -4.92
CA GLY A 30 -9.45 -13.40 -5.57
C GLY A 30 -9.68 -13.64 -7.06
N GLU A 31 -10.93 -13.54 -7.53
CA GLU A 31 -11.29 -13.71 -8.94
C GLU A 31 -11.01 -12.47 -9.80
N ASN A 32 -10.63 -11.34 -9.18
CA ASN A 32 -10.31 -10.12 -9.91
C ASN A 32 -9.23 -10.36 -10.97
N LYS A 33 -9.63 -10.24 -12.24
CA LYS A 33 -8.71 -10.32 -13.37
C LYS A 33 -7.79 -9.11 -13.34
N ILE A 34 -6.50 -9.35 -13.18
CA ILE A 34 -5.48 -8.32 -13.39
C ILE A 34 -5.43 -8.02 -14.88
N VAL A 35 -6.01 -6.89 -15.27
CA VAL A 35 -5.86 -6.31 -16.60
C VAL A 35 -4.80 -5.21 -16.57
N PRO A 36 -4.15 -4.89 -17.69
CA PRO A 36 -3.30 -3.72 -17.79
C PRO A 36 -4.14 -2.46 -17.57
N TRP A 37 -4.16 -1.95 -16.34
CA TRP A 37 -4.78 -0.67 -16.03
C TRP A 37 -3.97 0.46 -16.71
N PRO A 38 -4.63 1.55 -17.15
CA PRO A 38 -3.95 2.68 -17.77
C PRO A 38 -3.24 3.55 -16.72
N LEU A 39 -2.27 2.95 -16.01
CA LEU A 39 -1.53 3.56 -14.90
C LEU A 39 -0.74 4.78 -15.35
N GLU A 40 -0.36 4.84 -16.63
CA GLU A 40 0.29 5.98 -17.26
C GLU A 40 -0.55 7.26 -17.25
N LYS A 41 -1.87 7.15 -17.04
CA LYS A 41 -2.78 8.30 -16.93
C LYS A 41 -2.76 8.96 -15.54
N ILE A 42 -2.11 8.35 -14.55
CA ILE A 42 -1.93 8.95 -13.23
C ILE A 42 -0.80 9.99 -13.35
N VAL A 43 -1.17 11.27 -13.46
CA VAL A 43 -0.25 12.40 -13.69
C VAL A 43 0.01 13.24 -12.43
N VAL A 44 -0.29 12.69 -11.26
CA VAL A 44 -0.08 13.34 -9.97
C VAL A 44 1.05 12.64 -9.21
N PRO A 45 1.77 13.35 -8.32
CA PRO A 45 2.78 12.73 -7.47
C PRO A 45 2.21 11.49 -6.78
N THR A 46 2.88 10.35 -6.92
CA THR A 46 2.42 9.06 -6.40
C THR A 46 3.49 8.39 -5.54
N LEU A 47 3.12 8.01 -4.31
CA LEU A 47 3.95 7.23 -3.40
C LEU A 47 3.34 5.82 -3.23
N ILE A 48 4.16 4.81 -3.42
CA ILE A 48 3.82 3.40 -3.24
C ILE A 48 4.68 2.86 -2.10
N ILE A 49 4.05 2.20 -1.13
CA ILE A 49 4.72 1.59 0.01
C ILE A 49 4.37 0.10 0.05
N SER A 50 5.39 -0.76 0.17
CA SER A 50 5.20 -2.21 0.27
C SER A 50 6.18 -2.82 1.27
N ALA A 51 5.87 -4.00 1.80
CA ALA A 51 6.82 -4.85 2.50
C ALA A 51 7.14 -6.12 1.68
N ALA A 52 8.38 -6.59 1.76
CA ALA A 52 8.82 -7.81 1.07
C ALA A 52 8.27 -9.08 1.74
N ASP A 53 8.08 -9.06 3.06
CA ASP A 53 7.48 -10.15 3.85
C ASP A 53 5.94 -10.11 3.89
N ASP A 54 5.28 -9.33 3.02
CA ASP A 54 3.83 -9.35 2.90
C ASP A 54 3.34 -10.71 2.37
N LEU A 55 2.61 -11.45 3.21
CA LEU A 55 2.04 -12.75 2.86
C LEU A 55 0.95 -12.68 1.79
N PHE A 56 0.39 -11.51 1.51
CA PHE A 56 -0.48 -11.28 0.35
C PHE A 56 0.29 -11.12 -0.97
N LYS A 57 1.63 -11.16 -0.92
CA LYS A 57 2.52 -11.09 -2.11
C LYS A 57 2.24 -9.86 -2.97
N THR A 58 2.05 -8.70 -2.35
CA THR A 58 1.70 -7.45 -3.02
C THR A 58 2.90 -6.75 -3.67
N LEU A 59 4.14 -7.08 -3.27
CA LEU A 59 5.35 -6.42 -3.78
C LEU A 59 5.51 -6.44 -5.31
N PRO A 60 5.26 -7.55 -6.05
CA PRO A 60 5.26 -7.54 -7.51
C PRO A 60 4.29 -6.51 -8.09
N GLY A 61 3.08 -6.40 -7.54
CA GLY A 61 2.10 -5.40 -7.95
C GLY A 61 2.55 -3.97 -7.64
N ALA A 62 3.19 -3.74 -6.49
CA ALA A 62 3.77 -2.45 -6.13
C ALA A 62 4.90 -2.03 -7.11
N ARG A 63 5.77 -2.98 -7.49
CA ARG A 63 6.83 -2.74 -8.49
C ARG A 63 6.26 -2.47 -9.87
N PHE A 64 5.27 -3.25 -10.29
CA PHE A 64 4.56 -3.02 -11.54
C PHE A 64 3.95 -1.61 -11.56
N THR A 65 3.24 -1.24 -10.50
CA THR A 65 2.61 0.09 -10.40
C THR A 65 3.64 1.22 -10.48
N ALA A 66 4.75 1.11 -9.73
CA ALA A 66 5.79 2.12 -9.73
C ALA A 66 6.49 2.28 -11.09
N ALA A 67 6.59 1.20 -11.87
CA ALA A 67 7.19 1.23 -13.20
C ALA A 67 6.28 1.88 -14.26
N HIS A 68 4.96 1.93 -14.05
CA HIS A 68 3.99 2.40 -15.04
C HIS A 68 3.35 3.74 -14.70
N VAL A 69 3.37 4.17 -13.42
CA VAL A 69 2.93 5.51 -13.03
C VAL A 69 4.10 6.49 -13.20
N PRO A 70 3.99 7.53 -14.07
CA PRO A 70 5.04 8.52 -14.26
C PRO A 70 5.42 9.21 -12.95
N GLY A 71 6.73 9.28 -12.67
CA GLY A 71 7.25 9.94 -11.47
C GLY A 71 6.95 9.23 -10.15
N ALA A 72 6.34 8.03 -10.17
CA ALA A 72 6.01 7.32 -8.95
C ALA A 72 7.27 6.94 -8.15
N ARG A 73 7.13 7.05 -6.82
CA ARG A 73 8.17 6.66 -5.86
C ARG A 73 7.75 5.38 -5.17
N LEU A 74 8.67 4.42 -5.10
CA LEU A 74 8.45 3.15 -4.41
C LEU A 74 9.36 3.08 -3.16
N LYS A 75 8.73 2.92 -1.99
CA LYS A 75 9.42 2.54 -0.75
C LYS A 75 9.11 1.08 -0.43
N VAL A 76 10.14 0.24 -0.44
CA VAL A 76 10.04 -1.15 0.02
C VAL A 76 10.69 -1.27 1.38
N PHE A 77 10.01 -1.93 2.31
CA PHE A 77 10.57 -2.38 3.58
C PHE A 77 10.87 -3.88 3.50
N GLU A 78 12.00 -4.32 4.06
CA GLU A 78 12.32 -5.75 4.15
C GLU A 78 11.30 -6.51 5.00
N THR A 79 10.84 -5.89 6.10
CA THR A 79 9.86 -6.48 7.01
C THR A 79 8.78 -5.50 7.43
N GLY A 80 7.58 -6.00 7.70
CA GLY A 80 6.41 -5.18 8.05
C GLY A 80 5.09 -5.93 7.98
N GLY A 81 5.03 -6.98 7.15
CA GLY A 81 3.82 -7.68 6.76
C GLY A 81 2.81 -6.75 6.07
N HIS A 82 1.64 -7.30 5.74
CA HIS A 82 0.59 -6.56 5.04
C HIS A 82 0.16 -5.27 5.76
N LEU A 83 0.05 -5.33 7.08
CA LEU A 83 -0.45 -4.23 7.91
C LEU A 83 0.63 -3.24 8.33
N MET A 84 1.89 -3.44 7.90
CA MET A 84 3.04 -2.58 8.21
C MET A 84 3.21 -2.33 9.72
N VAL A 85 2.82 -3.28 10.56
CA VAL A 85 2.64 -3.07 12.00
C VAL A 85 3.95 -2.66 12.65
N SER A 86 5.07 -3.32 12.33
CA SER A 86 6.39 -3.00 12.88
C SER A 86 6.98 -1.69 12.33
N ARG A 87 6.46 -1.17 11.20
CA ARG A 87 7.02 -0.02 10.47
C ARG A 87 6.17 1.26 10.56
N GLY A 88 5.13 1.28 11.38
CA GLY A 88 4.16 2.38 11.39
C GLY A 88 4.76 3.79 11.51
N ASP A 89 5.81 3.98 12.30
CA ASP A 89 6.45 5.29 12.46
C ASP A 89 7.30 5.67 11.24
N GLU A 90 8.00 4.70 10.65
CA GLU A 90 8.75 4.90 9.40
C GLU A 90 7.81 5.17 8.22
N VAL A 91 6.67 4.46 8.14
CA VAL A 91 5.64 4.71 7.14
C VAL A 91 5.10 6.12 7.25
N ARG A 92 4.77 6.59 8.47
CA ARG A 92 4.31 7.98 8.68
C ARG A 92 5.37 8.98 8.25
N ARG A 93 6.63 8.77 8.63
CA ARG A 93 7.72 9.65 8.22
C ARG A 93 7.87 9.71 6.70
N THR A 94 7.82 8.56 6.01
CA THR A 94 7.88 8.51 4.54
C THR A 94 6.70 9.25 3.90
N ILE A 95 5.50 9.15 4.47
CA ILE A 95 4.33 9.92 4.01
C ILE A 95 4.54 11.42 4.25
N ASP A 96 4.98 11.83 5.44
CA ASP A 96 5.21 13.24 5.77
C ASP A 96 6.30 13.87 4.87
N GLU A 97 7.39 13.14 4.62
CA GLU A 97 8.45 13.56 3.70
C GLU A 97 7.92 13.73 2.27
N PHE A 98 7.07 12.81 1.82
CA PHE A 98 6.45 12.89 0.51
C PHE A 98 5.49 14.08 0.38
N LEU A 99 4.66 14.34 1.40
CA LEU A 99 3.69 15.44 1.40
C LEU A 99 4.34 16.83 1.52
N ARG A 100 5.49 16.94 2.19
CA ARG A 100 6.19 18.23 2.37
C ARG A 100 7.09 18.60 1.20
N ARG A 101 7.32 17.68 0.26
CA ARG A 101 8.17 17.91 -0.89
C ARG A 101 7.47 18.88 -1.87
N PRO A 102 8.18 19.88 -2.42
CA PRO A 102 7.64 20.70 -3.51
C PRO A 102 7.47 19.84 -4.78
N PRO A 103 6.48 20.14 -5.64
CA PRO A 103 6.27 19.41 -6.89
C PRO A 103 7.56 19.35 -7.71
N ASP A 104 7.91 18.18 -8.20
CA ASP A 104 9.09 17.97 -9.03
C ASP A 104 8.68 17.90 -10.50
N PRO A 105 9.46 18.47 -11.43
CA PRO A 105 9.24 18.31 -12.87
C PRO A 105 9.05 16.85 -13.33
N ALA A 106 9.60 15.88 -12.60
CA ALA A 106 9.44 14.45 -12.86
C ALA A 106 8.09 13.86 -12.43
N ASP A 107 7.28 14.56 -11.62
CA ASP A 107 6.01 14.06 -11.06
C ASP A 107 4.84 14.06 -12.08
N GLY A 108 5.13 14.30 -13.36
CA GLY A 108 4.11 14.54 -14.39
C GLY A 108 3.61 15.99 -14.34
N ARG A 109 3.01 16.49 -15.43
CA ARG A 109 2.62 17.91 -15.54
C ARG A 109 1.73 18.30 -14.35
N THR A 110 2.26 19.14 -13.48
CA THR A 110 1.45 20.04 -12.65
C THR A 110 0.68 20.94 -13.60
N ALA A 111 -0.62 20.69 -13.72
CA ALA A 111 -1.55 21.62 -14.35
C ALA A 111 -1.63 22.91 -13.53
#